data_AF-A0A432RLQ6-F1
#
_entry.id   AF-A0A432RLQ6-F1
#
_cell.length_a   1.000
_cell.length_b   1.000
_cell.length_c   1.000
_cell.angle_alpha   90.00
_cell.angle_beta   90.00
_cell.angle_gamma   90.00
#
_symmetry.space_group_name_H-M   'P 1'
#
loop_
_entity.id
_entity.type
_entity.pdbx_description
1 polymer ?
#
loop_
_entity_poly.entity_id
_entity_poly.type
_entity_poly.pdbx_seq_one_letter_code
_entity_poly.pdbx_strand_id
1 'polypeptide(L)'
;MSDEKLPTNAQSTHSLDISGKAVLDLSGLNDEQRKSVTMKHHEAQIDLRKKAEQASIDIQATRANLDNFNQVVKDSSQDGTSITLTHTQNTSIGRTEVVMGNTEKAASGKVSRSAAGLEDISMKMIVIVGLVVVAGMLILN
;
A
#
# COMPACT_ATOMS: atom_id res chain seq x y z
N MET A 1 13.17 -9.43 62.68
CA MET A 1 13.29 -8.12 62.01
C MET A 1 14.05 -8.41 60.72
N SER A 2 13.30 -8.70 59.66
CA SER A 2 13.85 -9.17 58.39
C SER A 2 13.87 -7.98 57.45
N ASP A 3 15.06 -7.44 57.20
CA ASP A 3 15.28 -6.38 56.22
C ASP A 3 15.17 -6.99 54.82
N GLU A 4 13.96 -6.90 54.25
CA GLU A 4 13.69 -7.20 52.84
C GLU A 4 14.15 -6.01 52.00
N LYS A 5 15.37 -6.10 51.46
CA LYS A 5 15.87 -5.13 50.47
C LYS A 5 15.09 -5.29 49.16
N LEU A 6 14.19 -4.35 48.90
CA LEU A 6 13.56 -4.12 47.60
C LEU A 6 14.64 -3.96 46.52
N PRO A 7 14.51 -4.60 45.34
CA PRO A 7 15.41 -4.35 44.23
C PRO A 7 15.18 -2.94 43.68
N THR A 8 16.22 -2.12 43.75
CA THR A 8 16.32 -0.81 43.10
C THR A 8 16.28 -0.98 41.59
N ASN A 9 15.07 -0.98 41.00
CA ASN A 9 14.91 -0.84 39.56
C ASN A 9 15.04 0.64 39.21
N ALA A 10 16.29 1.10 39.13
CA ALA A 10 16.61 2.37 38.49
C ALA A 10 16.24 2.24 37.01
N GLN A 11 15.07 2.79 36.65
CA GLN A 11 14.69 2.96 35.26
C GLN A 11 15.80 3.70 34.54
N SER A 12 16.35 3.07 33.51
CA SER A 12 17.27 3.70 32.57
C SER A 12 16.53 4.82 31.83
N THR A 13 16.63 6.04 32.35
CA THR A 13 15.93 7.27 31.87
C THR A 13 16.25 7.64 30.41
N HIS A 14 17.06 6.86 29.69
CA HIS A 14 17.63 7.23 28.39
C HIS A 14 17.39 6.18 27.29
N SER A 15 16.45 5.25 27.45
CA SER A 15 16.15 4.25 26.42
C SER A 15 14.75 4.43 25.82
N LEU A 16 14.65 4.49 24.50
CA LEU A 16 13.38 4.53 23.77
C LEU A 16 13.16 3.20 23.04
N ASP A 17 12.07 2.51 23.36
CA ASP A 17 11.67 1.30 22.65
C ASP A 17 10.97 1.65 21.34
N ILE A 18 11.53 1.21 20.20
CA ILE A 18 11.07 1.60 18.87
C ILE A 18 10.03 0.63 18.29
N SER A 19 9.88 -0.59 18.83
CA SER A 19 8.93 -1.56 18.28
C SER A 19 8.78 -2.86 19.10
N GLY A 20 9.12 -2.86 20.38
CA GLY A 20 9.18 -4.07 21.21
C GLY A 20 10.31 -5.04 20.82
N LYS A 21 11.18 -4.65 19.88
CA LYS A 21 12.28 -5.46 19.34
C LYS A 21 13.63 -4.74 19.31
N ALA A 22 13.64 -3.43 19.47
CA ALA A 22 14.85 -2.61 19.41
C ALA A 22 14.74 -1.47 20.40
N VAL A 23 15.71 -1.40 21.31
CA VAL A 23 15.85 -0.33 22.30
C VAL A 23 16.91 0.63 21.79
N LEU A 24 16.52 1.87 21.53
CA LEU A 24 17.44 2.94 21.15
C LEU A 24 17.99 3.59 22.41
N ASP A 25 19.31 3.51 22.60
CA ASP A 25 20.00 4.25 23.66
C ASP A 25 20.16 5.72 23.26
N LEU A 26 19.68 6.61 24.12
CA LEU A 26 19.69 8.07 23.97
C LEU A 26 20.69 8.73 24.93
N SER A 27 21.55 7.94 25.60
CA SER A 27 22.52 8.40 26.58
C SER A 27 23.55 9.40 26.03
N GLY A 28 23.82 9.36 24.71
CA GLY A 28 24.75 10.27 24.02
C GLY A 28 24.13 11.56 23.46
N LEU A 29 22.83 11.80 23.65
CA LEU A 29 22.12 12.95 23.09
C LEU A 29 21.97 14.09 24.10
N ASN A 30 21.81 15.32 23.62
CA ASN A 30 21.38 16.44 24.48
C ASN A 30 19.85 16.41 24.72
N ASP A 31 19.34 17.16 25.70
CA ASP A 31 17.91 17.15 26.06
C ASP A 31 16.98 17.53 24.91
N GLU A 32 17.41 18.44 24.04
CA GLU A 32 16.66 18.88 22.87
C GLU A 32 16.56 17.80 21.79
N GLN A 33 17.66 17.08 21.54
CA GLN A 33 17.73 15.93 20.62
C GLN A 33 16.90 14.76 21.14
N ARG A 34 16.96 14.46 22.45
CA ARG A 34 16.09 13.44 23.07
C ARG A 34 14.63 13.75 22.84
N LYS A 35 14.21 15.00 23.11
CA LYS A 35 12.83 15.43 22.89
C LYS A 35 12.44 15.34 21.41
N SER A 36 13.33 15.72 20.49
CA SER A 36 13.09 15.62 19.05
C SER A 36 12.92 14.17 18.59
N VAL A 37 13.78 13.25 19.04
CA VAL A 37 13.71 11.82 18.68
C VAL A 37 12.43 11.19 19.21
N THR A 38 12.07 11.48 20.47
CA THR A 38 10.82 10.98 21.06
C THR A 38 9.59 11.54 20.33
N MET A 39 9.58 12.83 20.00
CA MET A 39 8.48 13.42 19.21
C MET A 39 8.36 12.80 17.83
N LYS A 40 9.48 12.66 17.09
CA LYS A 40 9.48 12.00 15.77
C LYS A 40 9.06 10.54 15.85
N HIS A 41 9.41 9.84 16.91
CA HIS A 41 8.97 8.46 17.12
C HIS A 41 7.46 8.38 17.32
N HIS A 42 6.88 9.26 18.13
CA HIS A 42 5.43 9.35 18.29
C HIS A 42 4.74 9.73 16.98
N GLU A 43 5.27 10.70 16.24
CA GLU A 43 4.76 11.09 14.93
C GLU A 43 4.78 9.92 13.95
N ALA A 44 5.90 9.20 13.86
CA ALA A 44 6.03 8.02 13.01
C ALA A 44 5.05 6.90 13.42
N GLN A 45 4.81 6.70 14.73
CA GLN A 45 3.80 5.73 15.18
C GLN A 45 2.37 6.16 14.79
N ILE A 46 2.04 7.45 14.91
CA ILE A 46 0.73 7.98 14.52
C ILE A 46 0.54 7.81 13.01
N ASP A 47 1.54 8.16 12.20
CA ASP A 47 1.52 8.02 10.76
C ASP A 47 1.41 6.55 10.33
N LEU A 48 2.13 5.65 10.99
CA LEU A 48 2.04 4.23 10.73
C LEU A 48 0.63 3.69 11.03
N ARG A 49 0.04 4.09 12.15
CA ARG A 49 -1.34 3.70 12.50
C ARG A 49 -2.34 4.24 11.49
N LYS A 50 -2.22 5.51 11.10
CA LYS A 50 -3.09 6.13 10.08
C LYS A 50 -2.99 5.40 8.73
N LYS A 51 -1.78 5.06 8.30
CA LYS A 51 -1.56 4.27 7.07
C LYS A 51 -2.13 2.86 7.18
N ALA A 52 -1.96 2.19 8.33
CA ALA A 52 -2.52 0.87 8.56
C ALA A 52 -4.05 0.88 8.59
N GLU A 53 -4.66 1.89 9.19
CA GLU A 53 -6.11 2.09 9.20
C GLU A 53 -6.64 2.35 7.79
N GLN A 54 -6.01 3.26 7.03
CA GLN A 54 -6.36 3.51 5.64
C GLN A 54 -6.24 2.24 4.79
N ALA A 55 -5.15 1.48 4.96
CA ALA A 55 -4.96 0.20 4.27
C ALA A 55 -6.05 -0.82 4.64
N SER A 56 -6.45 -0.89 5.92
CA SER A 56 -7.52 -1.77 6.38
C SER A 56 -8.88 -1.41 5.75
N ILE A 57 -9.19 -0.11 5.68
CA ILE A 57 -10.40 0.40 5.02
C ILE A 57 -10.37 0.03 3.53
N ASP A 58 -9.25 0.27 2.85
CA ASP A 58 -9.08 -0.05 1.43
C ASP A 58 -9.27 -1.56 1.18
N ILE A 59 -8.67 -2.42 2.02
CA ILE A 59 -8.82 -3.88 1.93
C ILE A 59 -10.27 -4.31 2.11
N GLN A 60 -10.99 -3.73 3.07
CA GLN A 60 -12.41 -4.03 3.31
C GLN A 60 -13.26 -3.65 2.10
N ALA A 61 -13.01 -2.47 1.52
CA ALA A 61 -13.69 -2.01 0.32
C ALA A 61 -13.40 -2.91 -0.90
N THR A 62 -12.12 -3.27 -1.11
CA THR A 62 -11.74 -4.19 -2.19
C THR A 62 -12.41 -5.56 -2.01
N ARG A 63 -12.47 -6.08 -0.78
CA ARG A 63 -13.15 -7.36 -0.49
C ARG A 63 -14.64 -7.31 -0.82
N ALA A 64 -15.34 -6.25 -0.41
CA ALA A 64 -16.76 -6.09 -0.74
C ALA A 64 -17.01 -6.07 -2.27
N ASN A 65 -16.12 -5.42 -3.03
CA ASN A 65 -16.20 -5.42 -4.49
C ASN A 65 -15.97 -6.82 -5.08
N LEU A 66 -14.99 -7.56 -4.56
CA LEU A 66 -14.71 -8.94 -4.98
C LEU A 66 -15.88 -9.89 -4.69
N ASP A 67 -16.50 -9.77 -3.52
CA ASP A 67 -17.67 -10.55 -3.14
C ASP A 67 -18.85 -10.28 -4.10
N ASN A 68 -19.06 -9.00 -4.46
CA ASN A 68 -20.07 -8.61 -5.45
C ASN A 68 -19.75 -9.18 -6.86
N PHE A 69 -18.49 -9.12 -7.31
CA PHE A 69 -18.11 -9.70 -8.60
C PHE A 69 -18.34 -11.20 -8.62
N ASN A 70 -18.03 -11.89 -7.53
CA ASN A 70 -18.26 -13.33 -7.41
C ASN A 70 -19.75 -13.67 -7.49
N GLN A 71 -20.61 -12.87 -6.84
CA GLN A 71 -22.06 -12.99 -6.95
C GLN A 71 -22.51 -12.86 -8.42
N VAL A 72 -22.08 -11.81 -9.12
CA VAL A 72 -22.43 -11.58 -10.53
C VAL A 72 -21.97 -12.72 -11.43
N VAL A 73 -20.75 -13.24 -11.22
CA VAL A 73 -20.23 -14.39 -12.01
C VAL A 73 -21.01 -15.66 -11.72
N LYS A 74 -21.38 -15.89 -10.46
CA LYS A 74 -22.19 -17.03 -10.06
C LYS A 74 -23.57 -16.99 -10.70
N ASP A 75 -24.26 -15.86 -10.60
CA ASP A 75 -25.59 -15.66 -11.19
C ASP A 75 -25.54 -15.81 -12.71
N SER A 76 -24.55 -15.18 -13.37
CA SER A 76 -24.34 -15.33 -14.81
C SER A 76 -24.07 -16.78 -15.22
N SER A 77 -23.33 -17.54 -14.42
CA SER A 77 -23.07 -18.96 -14.68
C SER A 77 -24.32 -19.83 -14.53
N GLN A 78 -25.21 -19.50 -13.59
CA GLN A 78 -26.49 -20.18 -13.41
C GLN A 78 -27.43 -19.90 -14.58
N ASP A 79 -27.40 -18.67 -15.09
CA ASP A 79 -28.17 -18.23 -16.25
C ASP A 79 -27.59 -18.72 -17.59
N GLY A 80 -26.50 -19.51 -17.56
CA GLY A 80 -25.80 -19.99 -18.76
C GLY A 80 -25.08 -18.90 -19.55
N THR A 81 -24.96 -17.69 -18.98
CA THR A 81 -24.32 -16.54 -19.60
C THR A 81 -22.83 -16.50 -19.30
N SER A 82 -22.04 -16.26 -20.33
CA SER A 82 -20.59 -16.10 -20.24
C SER A 82 -20.22 -14.65 -19.92
N ILE A 83 -19.54 -14.41 -18.80
CA ILE A 83 -19.13 -13.08 -18.35
C ILE A 83 -17.64 -13.03 -17.99
N THR A 84 -17.01 -11.90 -18.32
CA THR A 84 -15.65 -11.54 -17.87
C THR A 84 -15.68 -10.15 -17.27
N LEU A 85 -15.34 -10.05 -15.99
CA LEU A 85 -15.14 -8.82 -15.27
C LEU A 85 -13.64 -8.52 -15.21
N THR A 86 -13.28 -7.27 -15.46
CA THR A 86 -11.92 -6.76 -15.28
C THR A 86 -12.03 -5.47 -14.47
N HIS A 87 -11.30 -5.41 -13.36
CA HIS A 87 -11.32 -4.26 -12.46
C HIS A 87 -9.90 -3.94 -11.99
N THR A 88 -9.55 -2.66 -12.04
CA THR A 88 -8.28 -2.13 -11.54
C THR A 88 -8.57 -1.10 -10.45
N GLN A 89 -7.99 -1.29 -9.28
CA GLN A 89 -8.12 -0.37 -8.14
C GLN A 89 -6.75 0.03 -7.63
N ASN A 90 -6.49 1.34 -7.54
CA ASN A 90 -5.31 1.87 -6.87
C ASN A 90 -5.67 2.18 -5.41
N THR A 91 -4.97 1.59 -4.47
CA THR A 91 -5.16 1.77 -3.03
C THR A 91 -3.87 2.25 -2.37
N SER A 92 -3.94 2.61 -1.09
CA SER A 92 -2.77 3.02 -0.30
C SER A 92 -1.69 1.94 -0.18
N ILE A 93 -2.03 0.66 -0.42
CA ILE A 93 -1.09 -0.47 -0.41
C ILE A 93 -0.54 -0.83 -1.80
N GLY A 94 -1.15 -0.33 -2.88
CA GLY A 94 -0.70 -0.60 -4.25
C GLY A 94 -1.83 -0.68 -5.28
N ARG A 95 -1.48 -1.11 -6.50
CA ARG A 95 -2.46 -1.37 -7.56
C ARG A 95 -2.90 -2.83 -7.52
N THR A 96 -4.19 -3.05 -7.38
CA THR A 96 -4.84 -4.36 -7.46
C THR A 96 -5.57 -4.48 -8.79
N GLU A 97 -5.30 -5.55 -9.52
CA GLU A 97 -6.04 -5.90 -10.73
C GLU A 97 -6.72 -7.25 -10.57
N VAL A 98 -7.97 -7.31 -10.98
CA VAL A 98 -8.83 -8.47 -10.83
C VAL A 98 -9.43 -8.78 -12.18
N VAL A 99 -9.24 -10.01 -12.64
CA VAL A 99 -9.97 -10.58 -13.78
C VAL A 99 -10.75 -11.77 -13.24
N MET A 100 -12.07 -11.75 -13.35
CA MET A 100 -12.96 -12.80 -12.83
C MET A 100 -14.06 -13.10 -13.84
N GLY A 101 -14.48 -14.35 -13.94
CA GLY A 101 -15.48 -14.74 -14.91
C GLY A 101 -15.48 -16.23 -15.16
N ASN A 102 -16.51 -16.69 -15.87
CA ASN A 102 -16.68 -18.08 -16.28
C ASN A 102 -16.24 -18.32 -17.74
N THR A 103 -15.58 -17.34 -18.37
CA THR A 103 -15.01 -17.47 -19.72
C THR A 103 -13.58 -18.00 -19.68
N GLU A 104 -13.11 -18.55 -20.81
CA GLU A 104 -11.70 -18.89 -21.01
C GLU A 104 -10.78 -17.68 -20.86
N LYS A 105 -11.25 -16.49 -21.25
CA LYS A 105 -10.49 -15.24 -21.10
C LYS A 105 -10.26 -14.93 -19.61
N ALA A 106 -11.26 -15.12 -18.77
CA ALA A 106 -11.11 -14.99 -17.33
C ALA A 106 -10.20 -16.08 -16.74
N ALA A 107 -10.35 -17.33 -17.21
CA ALA A 107 -9.49 -18.45 -16.81
C ALA A 107 -8.01 -18.22 -17.16
N SER A 108 -7.73 -17.49 -18.25
CA SER A 108 -6.36 -17.13 -18.63
C SER A 108 -5.67 -16.16 -17.67
N GLY A 109 -6.42 -15.47 -16.80
CA GLY A 109 -5.88 -14.60 -15.74
C GLY A 109 -5.00 -13.45 -16.22
N LYS A 110 -5.05 -13.08 -17.51
CA LYS A 110 -4.17 -12.07 -18.07
C LYS A 110 -4.52 -10.68 -17.52
N VAL A 111 -3.67 -10.19 -16.61
CA VAL A 111 -3.70 -8.83 -16.06
C VAL A 111 -2.86 -7.84 -16.89
N SER A 112 -3.00 -6.54 -16.64
CA SER A 112 -2.28 -5.52 -17.40
C SER A 112 -0.76 -5.60 -17.15
N ARG A 113 0.02 -5.13 -18.13
CA ARG A 113 1.49 -5.16 -18.11
C ARG A 113 2.07 -4.48 -16.86
N SER A 114 1.48 -3.37 -16.44
CA SER A 114 1.92 -2.66 -15.25
C SER A 114 1.56 -3.40 -13.95
N ALA A 115 0.69 -4.41 -13.95
CA ALA A 115 0.44 -5.28 -12.80
C ALA A 115 1.43 -6.46 -12.78
N ALA A 116 1.99 -6.83 -13.93
CA ALA A 116 3.09 -7.79 -14.07
C ALA A 116 4.48 -7.18 -13.79
N GLY A 117 4.55 -5.95 -13.25
CA GLY A 117 5.81 -5.27 -12.95
C GLY A 117 6.56 -4.69 -14.16
N LEU A 118 5.92 -4.63 -15.33
CA LEU A 118 6.51 -4.00 -16.53
C LEU A 118 6.23 -2.50 -16.52
N GLU A 119 7.22 -1.70 -16.94
CA GLU A 119 7.09 -0.24 -17.08
C GLU A 119 5.88 0.14 -17.94
N ASP A 120 5.08 1.09 -17.45
CA ASP A 120 3.95 1.64 -18.19
C ASP A 120 4.46 2.60 -19.28
N ILE A 121 4.66 2.07 -20.49
CA ILE A 121 5.17 2.82 -21.64
C ILE A 121 4.16 3.82 -22.20
N SER A 122 2.92 3.85 -21.68
CA SER A 122 1.84 4.73 -22.15
C SER A 122 2.26 6.21 -22.11
N MET A 123 2.95 6.62 -21.04
CA MET A 123 3.41 8.00 -20.87
C MET A 123 4.58 8.34 -21.81
N LYS A 124 5.49 7.39 -22.06
CA LYS A 124 6.57 7.54 -23.07
C LYS A 124 5.99 7.70 -24.48
N MET A 125 4.94 6.95 -24.82
CA MET A 125 4.29 7.04 -26.14
C MET A 125 3.59 8.39 -26.37
N ILE A 126 2.89 8.92 -25.37
CA ILE A 126 2.25 10.25 -25.47
C ILE A 126 3.28 11.34 -25.73
N VAL A 127 4.43 11.29 -25.04
CA VAL A 127 5.51 12.27 -25.25
C VAL A 127 6.08 12.17 -26.67
N ILE A 128 6.33 10.95 -27.16
CA ILE A 128 6.88 10.75 -28.52
C ILE A 128 5.89 11.24 -29.58
N VAL A 129 4.61 10.89 -29.46
CA VAL A 129 3.57 11.33 -30.42
C VAL A 129 3.42 12.85 -30.39
N GLY A 130 3.39 13.46 -29.20
CA GLY A 130 3.35 14.91 -29.06
C GLY A 130 4.52 15.61 -29.76
N LEU A 131 5.73 15.06 -29.62
CA LEU A 131 6.95 15.61 -30.23
C LEU A 131 6.93 15.49 -31.76
N VAL A 132 6.45 14.37 -32.30
CA VAL A 132 6.32 14.15 -33.75
C VAL A 132 5.28 15.10 -34.37
N VAL A 133 4.15 15.33 -33.71
CA VAL A 133 3.12 16.26 -34.19
C VAL A 133 3.64 17.69 -34.23
N VAL A 134 4.34 18.12 -33.18
CA VAL A 134 4.94 19.48 -33.12
C VAL A 134 6.03 19.64 -34.18
N ALA A 135 6.91 18.65 -34.36
CA ALA A 135 7.92 18.69 -35.41
C ALA A 135 7.30 18.69 -36.81
N GLY A 136 6.25 17.91 -37.04
CA GLY A 136 5.52 17.89 -38.31
C GLY A 136 4.85 19.23 -38.63
N MET A 137 4.23 19.89 -37.63
CA MET A 137 3.66 21.22 -37.81
C MET A 137 4.73 22.29 -38.11
N LEU A 138 5.90 22.21 -37.45
CA LEU A 138 7.01 23.14 -37.70
C LEU A 138 7.67 22.97 -39.07
N ILE A 139 7.61 21.77 -39.66
CA ILE A 139 8.19 21.49 -40.99
C ILE A 139 7.19 21.85 -42.10
N LEU A 140 5.88 21.75 -41.86
CA LEU A 140 4.83 22.08 -42.84
C LEU A 140 4.44 23.57 -42.89
N ASN A 141 4.91 24.38 -41.94
CA ASN A 141 4.60 25.81 -41.84
C ASN A 141 5.80 26.68 -42.21
#